data_AF-A0AAZ1XK12-F1
#
_entry.id   AF-A0AAZ1XK12-F1
#
_cell.length_a   1.000
_cell.length_b   1.000
_cell.length_c   1.000
_cell.angle_alpha   90.00
_cell.angle_beta   90.00
_cell.angle_gamma   90.00
#
_symmetry.space_group_name_H-M   'P 1'
#
loop_
_entity.id
_entity.type
_entity.pdbx_description
1 polymer ?
#
loop_
_entity_poly.entity_id
_entity_poly.type
_entity_poly.pdbx_seq_one_letter_code
_entity_poly.pdbx_strand_id
1 'polypeptide(L)'
;MGEWMELLLSFVFLWATAAISHATLFFRDNLFLLLISALLLTREADALQVISGSVTVVQGGTAILSCHVIDTNDDLTQITWQRRTREKPHSDNFLTILPRDGAQFVNGGDDRFKYIGNFNDKNGTLQFSNVALKDEGSYTCIFTLFPSGNQKTEIPLNLLVRPFTNVKDNLPTLGTEEVLFATCTAAGSKPPAEVRWLTDGLGEKVRTTTNSTQYDNGTTTTVSSLFGVPTREINSHQVQCVISGDSLSKEETLPFTIQIYFSPTEVNIRVITEDSFECVTEANPSANFTWSRSGQTLLQSSIKVDGAELQLLSLTSDQNGLYQCEASNAYGTKHGQLYVHVASGACSAVWALVGVLFFLNVAVAAVWYLDKSKQLQRCFPSHGDGPRDPPSPRSAGDDQRREQEQLQEVSEVTNG
;
A
#
# COMPACT_ATOMS: atom_id res chain seq x y z
N MET A 1 69.92 -80.91 15.40
CA MET A 1 68.68 -80.93 14.59
C MET A 1 68.06 -79.55 14.39
N GLY A 2 68.66 -78.45 14.89
CA GLY A 2 68.11 -77.08 14.76
C GLY A 2 68.66 -76.24 13.59
N GLU A 3 69.94 -76.39 13.21
CA GLU A 3 70.56 -75.49 12.20
C GLU A 3 70.15 -75.76 10.75
N TRP A 4 69.78 -77.00 10.42
CA TRP A 4 69.33 -77.36 9.07
C TRP A 4 67.90 -76.91 8.75
N MET A 5 67.08 -76.68 9.79
CA MET A 5 65.68 -76.25 9.64
C MET A 5 65.58 -74.75 9.36
N GLU A 6 66.46 -73.94 9.98
CA GLU A 6 66.60 -72.50 9.73
C GLU A 6 67.03 -72.19 8.29
N LEU A 7 67.97 -72.97 7.73
CA LEU A 7 68.42 -72.81 6.35
C LEU A 7 67.34 -73.20 5.33
N LEU A 8 66.58 -74.27 5.58
CA LEU A 8 65.46 -74.65 4.72
C LEU A 8 64.32 -73.62 4.74
N LEU A 9 63.99 -73.08 5.91
CA LEU A 9 62.96 -72.04 6.05
C LEU A 9 63.37 -70.73 5.36
N SER A 10 64.63 -70.32 5.47
CA SER A 10 65.14 -69.11 4.80
C SER A 10 65.24 -69.25 3.28
N PHE A 11 65.60 -70.43 2.75
CA PHE A 11 65.55 -70.71 1.30
C PHE A 11 64.12 -70.72 0.75
N VAL A 12 63.16 -71.29 1.49
CA VAL A 12 61.74 -71.26 1.10
C VAL A 12 61.18 -69.84 1.17
N PHE A 13 61.58 -69.03 2.15
CA PHE A 13 61.20 -67.62 2.24
C PHE A 13 61.79 -66.77 1.10
N LEU A 14 63.06 -66.98 0.73
CA LEU A 14 63.66 -66.29 -0.43
C LEU A 14 62.99 -66.68 -1.75
N TRP A 15 62.66 -67.96 -1.95
CA TRP A 15 61.95 -68.42 -3.14
C TRP A 15 60.50 -67.88 -3.20
N ALA A 16 59.80 -67.86 -2.06
CA ALA A 16 58.45 -67.30 -1.98
C ALA A 16 58.44 -65.80 -2.25
N THR A 17 59.38 -65.04 -1.69
CA THR A 17 59.48 -63.59 -1.90
C THR A 17 59.90 -63.23 -3.33
N ALA A 18 60.81 -64.00 -3.96
CA ALA A 18 61.16 -63.83 -5.37
C ALA A 18 59.99 -64.15 -6.31
N ALA A 19 59.23 -65.21 -6.03
CA ALA A 19 58.03 -65.58 -6.79
C ALA A 19 56.90 -64.54 -6.65
N ILE A 20 56.69 -63.98 -5.45
CA ILE A 20 55.74 -62.89 -5.21
C ILE A 20 56.20 -61.60 -5.91
N SER A 21 57.50 -61.30 -5.94
CA SER A 21 58.04 -60.13 -6.65
C SER A 21 57.87 -60.26 -8.18
N HIS A 22 58.15 -61.44 -8.75
CA HIS A 22 57.89 -61.71 -10.16
C HIS A 22 56.40 -61.69 -10.51
N ALA A 23 55.55 -62.29 -9.66
CA ALA A 23 54.10 -62.27 -9.87
C ALA A 23 53.52 -60.84 -9.76
N THR A 24 53.99 -60.03 -8.82
CA THR A 24 53.55 -58.63 -8.66
C THR A 24 54.04 -57.73 -9.79
N LEU A 25 55.25 -57.94 -10.32
CA LEU A 25 55.74 -57.28 -11.54
C LEU A 25 54.89 -57.67 -12.76
N PHE A 26 54.61 -58.96 -12.94
CA PHE A 26 53.80 -59.45 -14.07
C PHE A 26 52.34 -58.98 -14.00
N PHE A 27 51.76 -58.89 -12.79
CA PHE A 27 50.44 -58.29 -12.58
C PHE A 27 50.46 -56.78 -12.81
N ARG A 28 51.53 -56.08 -12.42
CA ARG A 28 51.66 -54.63 -12.62
C ARG A 28 51.79 -54.26 -14.10
N ASP A 29 52.58 -55.01 -14.87
CA ASP A 29 52.76 -54.76 -16.30
C ASP A 29 51.50 -55.09 -17.10
N ASN A 30 50.79 -56.18 -16.77
CA ASN A 30 49.49 -56.50 -17.38
C ASN A 30 48.41 -55.49 -16.98
N LEU A 31 48.42 -54.99 -15.74
CA LEU A 31 47.52 -53.92 -15.31
C LEU A 31 47.82 -52.60 -16.03
N PHE A 32 49.10 -52.29 -16.26
CA PHE A 32 49.52 -51.11 -17.04
C PHE A 32 49.11 -51.24 -18.51
N LEU A 33 49.23 -52.42 -19.11
CA LEU A 33 48.75 -52.69 -20.48
C LEU A 33 47.22 -52.67 -20.58
N LEU A 34 46.51 -53.14 -19.55
CA LEU A 34 45.06 -53.01 -19.43
C LEU A 34 44.63 -51.54 -19.24
N LEU A 35 45.37 -50.76 -18.45
CA LEU A 35 45.15 -49.33 -18.31
C LEU A 35 45.46 -48.57 -19.60
N ILE A 36 46.54 -48.89 -20.31
CA ILE A 36 46.88 -48.25 -21.59
C ILE A 36 45.88 -48.64 -22.68
N SER A 37 45.42 -49.90 -22.72
CA SER A 37 44.36 -50.32 -23.65
C SER A 37 43.00 -49.71 -23.29
N ALA A 38 42.67 -49.54 -22.00
CA ALA A 38 41.50 -48.78 -21.56
C ALA A 38 41.64 -47.27 -21.86
N LEU A 39 42.84 -46.70 -21.76
CA LEU A 39 43.13 -45.31 -22.15
C LEU A 39 43.07 -45.12 -23.68
N LEU A 40 43.49 -46.11 -24.46
CA LEU A 40 43.37 -46.11 -25.94
C LEU A 40 41.93 -46.35 -26.40
N LEU A 41 41.14 -47.13 -25.66
CA LEU A 41 39.70 -47.30 -25.88
C LEU A 41 38.88 -46.09 -25.41
N THR A 42 39.45 -45.22 -24.57
CA THR A 42 38.87 -43.94 -24.16
C THR A 42 39.44 -42.76 -24.93
N ARG A 43 40.07 -42.98 -26.10
CA ARG A 43 40.00 -41.95 -27.13
C ARG A 43 38.52 -41.65 -27.31
N GLU A 44 38.10 -40.50 -26.79
CA GLU A 44 36.81 -39.90 -27.11
C GLU A 44 36.68 -40.02 -28.62
N ALA A 45 35.81 -40.92 -29.07
CA ALA A 45 35.19 -40.71 -30.34
C ALA A 45 34.52 -39.35 -30.15
N ASP A 46 35.05 -38.30 -30.79
CA ASP A 46 34.41 -36.99 -30.83
C ASP A 46 32.98 -37.25 -31.29
N ALA A 47 32.07 -37.28 -30.32
CA ALA A 47 30.69 -37.64 -30.56
C ALA A 47 30.11 -36.41 -31.22
N LEU A 48 29.82 -36.52 -32.51
CA LEU A 48 29.14 -35.52 -33.31
C LEU A 48 27.99 -34.88 -32.52
N GLN A 49 28.17 -33.64 -32.08
CA GLN A 49 27.27 -32.99 -31.13
C GLN A 49 26.55 -31.82 -31.79
N VAL A 50 25.22 -31.86 -31.73
CA VAL A 50 24.38 -30.73 -32.11
C VAL A 50 24.12 -29.89 -30.86
N ILE A 51 24.66 -28.68 -30.82
CA ILE A 51 24.54 -27.80 -29.65
C ILE A 51 23.24 -27.01 -29.73
N SER A 52 22.43 -27.14 -28.67
CA SER A 52 21.28 -26.29 -28.42
C SER A 52 21.06 -26.12 -26.91
N GLY A 53 20.44 -25.00 -26.52
CA GLY A 53 19.98 -24.73 -25.15
C GLY A 53 18.46 -24.70 -25.03
N SER A 54 17.94 -24.43 -23.83
CA SER A 54 16.55 -24.05 -23.65
C SER A 54 16.35 -22.58 -23.98
N VAL A 55 15.20 -22.23 -24.57
CA VAL A 55 14.88 -20.85 -24.94
C VAL A 55 13.68 -20.41 -24.13
N THR A 56 13.82 -19.29 -23.41
CA THR A 56 12.74 -18.67 -22.66
C THR A 56 12.44 -17.30 -23.27
N VAL A 57 11.16 -17.04 -23.59
CA VAL A 57 10.74 -15.79 -24.25
C VAL A 57 9.46 -15.25 -23.61
N VAL A 58 9.28 -13.94 -23.62
CA VAL A 58 8.03 -13.30 -23.19
C VAL A 58 7.00 -13.37 -24.32
N GLN A 59 5.72 -13.58 -24.00
CA GLN A 59 4.62 -13.60 -24.99
C GLN A 59 4.65 -12.38 -25.92
N GLY A 60 4.50 -12.64 -27.24
CA GLY A 60 4.62 -11.64 -28.30
C GLY A 60 6.06 -11.28 -28.67
N GLY A 61 7.04 -11.79 -27.92
CA GLY A 61 8.47 -11.61 -28.19
C GLY A 61 8.98 -12.45 -29.36
N THR A 62 10.30 -12.39 -29.55
CA THR A 62 11.01 -13.14 -30.60
C THR A 62 12.00 -14.11 -29.96
N ALA A 63 11.86 -15.39 -30.26
CA ALA A 63 12.77 -16.45 -29.84
C ALA A 63 13.82 -16.74 -30.92
N ILE A 64 15.03 -17.10 -30.50
CA ILE A 64 16.11 -17.55 -31.39
C ILE A 64 16.39 -19.01 -31.05
N LEU A 65 16.02 -19.90 -31.97
CA LEU A 65 16.24 -21.33 -31.87
C LEU A 65 17.61 -21.66 -32.46
N SER A 66 18.66 -21.50 -31.64
CA SER A 66 20.04 -21.78 -32.03
C SER A 66 20.26 -23.26 -32.26
N CYS A 67 20.73 -23.62 -33.44
CA CYS A 67 21.02 -25.01 -33.80
C CYS A 67 22.20 -25.07 -34.76
N HIS A 68 23.30 -25.67 -34.34
CA HIS A 68 24.50 -25.83 -35.16
C HIS A 68 25.20 -27.14 -34.81
N VAL A 69 25.90 -27.71 -35.80
CA VAL A 69 26.71 -28.93 -35.63
C VAL A 69 28.18 -28.54 -35.56
N ILE A 70 28.88 -28.99 -34.53
CA ILE A 70 30.34 -28.81 -34.39
C ILE A 70 31.04 -30.15 -34.64
N ASP A 71 32.33 -30.10 -34.99
CA ASP A 71 33.24 -31.25 -35.02
C ASP A 71 32.85 -32.36 -36.02
N THR A 72 32.43 -31.94 -37.22
CA THR A 72 32.16 -32.86 -38.33
C THR A 72 32.76 -32.37 -39.63
N ASN A 73 33.36 -33.31 -40.36
CA ASN A 73 33.79 -33.13 -41.75
C ASN A 73 32.78 -33.71 -42.76
N ASP A 74 31.60 -34.12 -42.29
CA ASP A 74 30.56 -34.74 -43.13
C ASP A 74 29.87 -33.72 -44.03
N ASP A 75 29.38 -34.19 -45.17
CA ASP A 75 28.63 -33.35 -46.10
C ASP A 75 27.21 -33.15 -45.60
N LEU A 76 26.82 -31.88 -45.42
CA LEU A 76 25.46 -31.53 -45.04
C LEU A 76 24.55 -31.52 -46.26
N THR A 77 23.56 -32.42 -46.25
CA THR A 77 22.61 -32.57 -47.36
C THR A 77 21.31 -31.81 -47.12
N GLN A 78 20.84 -31.76 -45.88
CA GLN A 78 19.55 -31.17 -45.52
C GLN A 78 19.51 -30.80 -44.03
N ILE A 79 18.85 -29.68 -43.70
CA ILE A 79 18.43 -29.36 -42.33
C ILE A 79 16.90 -29.41 -42.28
N THR A 80 16.33 -30.10 -41.30
CA THR A 80 14.88 -30.22 -41.13
C THR A 80 14.49 -29.80 -39.72
N TRP A 81 13.42 -29.02 -39.63
CA TRP A 81 12.83 -28.60 -38.37
C TRP A 81 11.48 -29.28 -38.14
N GLN A 82 11.36 -29.85 -36.96
CA GLN A 82 10.16 -30.43 -36.40
C GLN A 82 9.67 -29.59 -35.24
N ARG A 83 8.35 -29.57 -35.03
CA ARG A 83 7.74 -28.95 -33.86
C ARG A 83 6.74 -29.90 -33.21
N ARG A 84 6.71 -29.90 -31.89
CA ARG A 84 5.72 -30.54 -31.04
C ARG A 84 5.22 -29.50 -30.04
N THR A 85 3.95 -29.15 -30.12
CA THR A 85 3.31 -28.12 -29.29
C THR A 85 2.05 -28.68 -28.63
N ARG A 86 1.40 -27.90 -27.76
CA ARG A 86 0.10 -28.30 -27.19
C ARG A 86 -0.99 -28.48 -28.24
N GLU A 87 -1.04 -27.63 -29.28
CA GLU A 87 -1.99 -27.76 -30.38
C GLU A 87 -1.62 -28.89 -31.36
N LYS A 88 -0.31 -29.16 -31.52
CA LYS A 88 0.22 -30.18 -32.42
C LYS A 88 1.03 -31.21 -31.61
N PRO A 89 0.37 -32.23 -31.03
CA PRO A 89 1.04 -33.21 -30.17
C PRO A 89 1.95 -34.17 -30.95
N HIS A 90 1.73 -34.31 -32.26
CA HIS A 90 2.59 -35.09 -33.14
C HIS A 90 3.75 -34.23 -33.67
N SER A 91 4.92 -34.85 -33.79
CA SER A 91 6.12 -34.17 -34.31
C SER A 91 6.00 -34.09 -35.82
N ASP A 92 5.74 -32.88 -36.33
CA ASP A 92 5.59 -32.64 -37.75
C ASP A 92 6.75 -31.83 -38.30
N ASN A 93 7.28 -32.24 -39.45
CA ASN A 93 8.20 -31.41 -40.23
C ASN A 93 7.44 -30.19 -40.74
N PHE A 94 7.94 -28.99 -40.44
CA PHE A 94 7.32 -27.75 -40.87
C PHE A 94 8.25 -26.85 -41.69
N LEU A 95 9.57 -27.06 -41.62
CA LEU A 95 10.54 -26.30 -42.39
C LEU A 95 11.72 -27.20 -42.76
N THR A 96 12.14 -27.12 -44.02
CA THR A 96 13.31 -27.82 -44.55
C THR A 96 14.24 -26.80 -45.21
N ILE A 97 15.54 -26.93 -45.02
CA ILE A 97 16.55 -26.08 -45.64
C ILE A 97 17.45 -26.94 -46.52
N LEU A 98 17.49 -26.59 -47.80
CA LEU A 98 18.28 -27.26 -48.83
C LEU A 98 19.42 -26.36 -49.31
N PRO A 99 20.53 -26.93 -49.81
CA PRO A 99 21.72 -26.15 -50.20
C PRO A 99 21.45 -25.13 -51.32
N ARG A 100 20.56 -25.46 -52.27
CA ARG A 100 20.27 -24.62 -53.46
C ARG A 100 18.99 -23.82 -53.31
N ASP A 101 17.97 -24.44 -52.72
CA ASP A 101 16.63 -23.89 -52.69
C ASP A 101 16.32 -23.11 -51.40
N GLY A 102 17.25 -23.10 -50.44
CA GLY A 102 17.10 -22.40 -49.18
C GLY A 102 16.01 -23.00 -48.28
N ALA A 103 15.41 -22.14 -47.45
CA ALA A 103 14.38 -22.54 -46.49
C ALA A 103 13.00 -22.66 -47.16
N GLN A 104 12.37 -23.82 -47.03
CA GLN A 104 11.06 -24.15 -47.58
C GLN A 104 10.14 -24.68 -46.49
N PHE A 105 8.93 -24.13 -46.42
CA PHE A 105 7.91 -24.59 -45.49
C PHE A 105 7.22 -25.86 -45.98
N VAL A 106 6.99 -26.78 -45.05
CA VAL A 106 6.30 -28.06 -45.28
C VAL A 106 4.96 -27.99 -44.55
N ASN A 107 3.86 -28.28 -45.23
CA ASN A 107 2.50 -28.24 -44.66
C ASN A 107 2.00 -26.84 -44.25
N GLY A 108 2.20 -25.86 -45.13
CA GLY A 108 1.73 -24.47 -44.95
C GLY A 108 2.80 -23.56 -44.37
N GLY A 109 2.94 -22.36 -44.94
CA GLY A 109 3.89 -21.35 -44.48
C GLY A 109 3.49 -20.75 -43.13
N ASP A 110 4.48 -20.41 -42.31
CA ASP A 110 4.31 -19.64 -41.08
C ASP A 110 5.34 -18.50 -41.09
N ASP A 111 4.91 -17.32 -41.52
CA ASP A 111 5.78 -16.14 -41.72
C ASP A 111 6.48 -15.68 -40.43
N ARG A 112 6.06 -16.20 -39.28
CA ARG A 112 6.71 -15.97 -37.98
C ARG A 112 8.09 -16.62 -37.89
N PHE A 113 8.33 -17.69 -38.65
CA PHE A 113 9.63 -18.35 -38.72
C PHE A 113 10.47 -17.76 -39.84
N LYS A 114 11.70 -17.38 -39.52
CA LYS A 114 12.68 -16.88 -40.47
C LYS A 114 14.00 -17.61 -40.28
N TYR A 115 14.54 -18.15 -41.36
CA TYR A 115 15.89 -18.73 -41.36
C TYR A 115 16.93 -17.61 -41.30
N ILE A 116 17.78 -17.64 -40.27
CA ILE A 116 18.85 -16.67 -40.05
C ILE A 116 20.24 -17.32 -39.95
N GLY A 117 20.32 -18.64 -40.05
CA GLY A 117 21.57 -19.38 -40.08
C GLY A 117 22.25 -19.34 -41.45
N ASN A 118 23.39 -20.03 -41.55
CA ASN A 118 24.12 -20.25 -42.79
C ASN A 118 24.34 -21.75 -43.00
N PHE A 119 23.84 -22.27 -44.12
CA PHE A 119 23.86 -23.69 -44.42
C PHE A 119 25.30 -24.21 -44.58
N ASN A 120 26.17 -23.41 -45.21
CA ASN A 120 27.57 -23.77 -45.42
C ASN A 120 28.35 -23.86 -44.10
N ASP A 121 27.93 -23.08 -43.10
CA ASP A 121 28.52 -23.08 -41.76
C ASP A 121 27.89 -24.15 -40.84
N LYS A 122 27.10 -25.08 -41.41
CA LYS A 122 26.32 -26.09 -40.68
C LYS A 122 25.44 -25.47 -39.58
N ASN A 123 24.93 -24.26 -39.85
CA ASN A 123 24.12 -23.48 -38.92
C ASN A 123 22.65 -23.44 -39.39
N GLY A 124 21.80 -24.13 -38.63
CA GLY A 124 20.37 -24.27 -38.86
C GLY A 124 19.50 -23.27 -38.10
N THR A 125 20.08 -22.24 -37.47
CA THR A 125 19.38 -21.35 -36.54
C THR A 125 18.14 -20.66 -37.15
N LEU A 126 17.03 -20.69 -36.39
CA LEU A 126 15.77 -20.04 -36.75
C LEU A 126 15.42 -18.89 -35.80
N GLN A 127 14.89 -17.83 -36.38
CA GLN A 127 14.20 -16.76 -35.67
C GLN A 127 12.70 -17.06 -35.68
N PHE A 128 12.06 -17.01 -34.50
CA PHE A 128 10.63 -17.22 -34.33
C PHE A 128 9.99 -16.00 -33.67
N SER A 129 9.23 -15.22 -34.44
CA SER A 129 8.67 -13.94 -34.02
C SER A 129 7.22 -14.07 -33.54
N ASN A 130 6.77 -13.17 -32.67
CA ASN A 130 5.39 -13.15 -32.14
C ASN A 130 4.95 -14.50 -31.54
N VAL A 131 5.75 -14.97 -30.58
CA VAL A 131 5.51 -16.26 -29.91
C VAL A 131 4.28 -16.18 -29.01
N ALA A 132 3.33 -17.10 -29.18
CA ALA A 132 2.11 -17.19 -28.39
C ALA A 132 2.12 -18.39 -27.43
N LEU A 133 1.19 -18.40 -26.46
CA LEU A 133 1.06 -19.46 -25.44
C LEU A 133 0.92 -20.86 -26.03
N LYS A 134 0.24 -20.97 -27.17
CA LYS A 134 0.05 -22.23 -27.88
C LYS A 134 1.32 -22.78 -28.55
N ASP A 135 2.30 -21.93 -28.80
CA ASP A 135 3.55 -22.31 -29.47
C ASP A 135 4.59 -22.88 -28.50
N GLU A 136 4.31 -22.83 -27.20
CA GLU A 136 5.11 -23.48 -26.16
C GLU A 136 5.18 -24.99 -26.43
N GLY A 137 6.39 -25.53 -26.32
CA GLY A 137 6.64 -26.92 -26.63
C GLY A 137 8.10 -27.18 -27.00
N SER A 138 8.29 -28.18 -27.82
CA SER A 138 9.60 -28.68 -28.22
C SER A 138 9.81 -28.52 -29.72
N TYR A 139 10.96 -27.96 -30.08
CA TYR A 139 11.40 -27.77 -31.46
C TYR A 139 12.62 -28.64 -31.69
N THR A 140 12.54 -29.55 -32.66
CA THR A 140 13.65 -30.46 -32.96
C THR A 140 14.29 -30.07 -34.27
N CYS A 141 15.60 -29.87 -34.23
CA CYS A 141 16.42 -29.55 -35.38
C CYS A 141 17.19 -30.81 -35.80
N ILE A 142 17.13 -31.17 -37.07
CA ILE A 142 17.67 -32.41 -37.62
C ILE A 142 18.60 -32.09 -38.78
N PHE A 143 19.87 -32.49 -38.67
CA PHE A 143 20.85 -32.42 -39.74
C PHE A 143 21.01 -33.79 -40.39
N THR A 144 20.84 -33.86 -41.71
CA THR A 144 21.11 -35.06 -42.50
C THR A 144 22.50 -34.95 -43.10
N LEU A 145 23.43 -35.70 -42.52
CA LEU A 145 24.85 -35.68 -42.87
C LEU A 145 25.21 -36.98 -43.59
N PHE A 146 26.06 -36.89 -44.61
CA PHE A 146 26.62 -38.06 -45.27
C PHE A 146 28.12 -38.18 -44.98
N PRO A 147 28.62 -39.34 -44.51
CA PRO A 147 27.94 -40.63 -44.33
C PRO A 147 27.31 -40.87 -42.94
N SER A 148 27.49 -39.97 -41.98
CA SER A 148 27.14 -40.17 -40.56
C SER A 148 25.65 -40.29 -40.23
N GLY A 149 24.76 -40.01 -41.19
CA GLY A 149 23.32 -40.10 -41.02
C GLY A 149 22.69 -38.87 -40.36
N ASN A 150 21.56 -39.08 -39.69
CA ASN A 150 20.77 -37.99 -39.11
C ASN A 150 21.19 -37.70 -37.67
N GLN A 151 21.53 -36.44 -37.41
CA GLN A 151 21.77 -35.93 -36.06
C GLN A 151 20.66 -34.97 -35.66
N LYS A 152 20.19 -35.06 -34.42
CA LYS A 152 19.06 -34.25 -33.96
C LYS A 152 19.26 -33.73 -32.55
N THR A 153 18.71 -32.54 -32.29
CA THR A 153 18.65 -31.95 -30.95
C THR A 153 17.27 -31.40 -30.67
N GLU A 154 16.85 -31.47 -29.41
CA GLU A 154 15.54 -31.03 -28.94
C GLU A 154 15.69 -29.71 -28.17
N ILE A 155 14.93 -28.70 -28.58
CA ILE A 155 14.99 -27.33 -28.06
C ILE A 155 13.68 -27.02 -27.35
N PRO A 156 13.64 -27.05 -26.00
CA PRO A 156 12.45 -26.66 -25.27
C PRO A 156 12.27 -25.13 -25.33
N LEU A 157 11.11 -24.70 -25.82
CA LEU A 157 10.68 -23.31 -25.84
C LEU A 157 9.71 -23.07 -24.68
N ASN A 158 10.20 -22.35 -23.66
CA ASN A 158 9.42 -21.92 -22.50
C ASN A 158 8.87 -20.52 -22.72
N LEU A 159 7.61 -20.30 -22.34
CA LEU A 159 6.97 -19.00 -22.48
C LEU A 159 6.70 -18.34 -21.12
N LEU A 160 7.09 -17.06 -21.02
CA LEU A 160 6.73 -16.18 -19.92
C LEU A 160 5.52 -15.32 -20.33
N VAL A 161 4.48 -15.35 -19.52
CA VAL A 161 3.28 -14.51 -19.70
C VAL A 161 3.21 -13.52 -18.56
N ARG A 162 3.16 -12.23 -18.91
CA ARG A 162 3.00 -11.15 -17.92
C ARG A 162 1.55 -11.10 -17.44
N PRO A 163 1.32 -10.90 -16.14
CA PRO A 163 -0.03 -10.80 -15.61
C PRO A 163 -0.73 -9.52 -16.07
N PHE A 164 -2.05 -9.58 -16.19
CA PHE A 164 -2.90 -8.40 -16.18
C PHE A 164 -3.22 -8.02 -14.73
N THR A 165 -2.83 -6.82 -14.33
CA THR A 165 -2.85 -6.37 -12.94
C THR A 165 -4.00 -5.40 -12.69
N ASN A 166 -4.72 -5.56 -11.57
CA ASN A 166 -5.81 -4.66 -11.20
C ASN A 166 -6.05 -4.64 -9.69
N VAL A 167 -6.43 -3.48 -9.15
CA VAL A 167 -6.91 -3.33 -7.76
C VAL A 167 -8.36 -2.89 -7.79
N LYS A 168 -9.24 -3.69 -7.19
CA LYS A 168 -10.67 -3.41 -7.04
C LYS A 168 -10.98 -2.93 -5.63
N ASP A 169 -11.57 -1.75 -5.52
CA ASP A 169 -12.13 -1.20 -4.27
C ASP A 169 -13.50 -1.82 -3.96
N ASN A 170 -13.75 -2.14 -2.69
CA ASN A 170 -15.02 -2.67 -2.20
C ASN A 170 -15.87 -1.64 -1.43
N LEU A 171 -15.42 -0.38 -1.34
CA LEU A 171 -16.15 0.76 -0.79
C LEU A 171 -16.76 0.50 0.61
N PRO A 172 -15.94 0.13 1.61
CA PRO A 172 -16.43 -0.22 2.93
C PRO A 172 -17.06 0.98 3.66
N THR A 173 -18.15 0.73 4.38
CA THR A 173 -18.77 1.70 5.30
C THR A 173 -18.26 1.50 6.72
N LEU A 174 -18.24 2.57 7.53
CA LEU A 174 -17.85 2.53 8.94
C LEU A 174 -18.60 1.43 9.72
N GLY A 175 -17.88 0.65 10.51
CA GLY A 175 -18.42 -0.52 11.18
C GLY A 175 -17.43 -1.18 12.15
N THR A 176 -17.90 -2.20 12.88
CA THR A 176 -17.14 -2.89 13.93
C THR A 176 -16.65 -4.28 13.52
N GLU A 177 -17.12 -4.79 12.38
CA GLU A 177 -16.76 -6.12 11.89
C GLU A 177 -15.67 -6.04 10.82
N GLU A 178 -14.92 -7.14 10.67
CA GLU A 178 -13.91 -7.25 9.61
C GLU A 178 -14.59 -7.37 8.24
N VAL A 179 -14.24 -6.49 7.32
CA VAL A 179 -14.76 -6.48 5.94
C VAL A 179 -13.63 -6.43 4.93
N LEU A 180 -13.96 -6.76 3.67
CA LEU A 180 -13.04 -6.63 2.55
C LEU A 180 -12.89 -5.15 2.17
N PHE A 181 -11.65 -4.65 2.14
CA PHE A 181 -11.32 -3.30 1.67
C PHE A 181 -11.02 -3.29 0.17
N ALA A 182 -10.11 -4.15 -0.26
CA ALA A 182 -9.69 -4.20 -1.65
C ALA A 182 -9.20 -5.58 -2.07
N THR A 183 -9.26 -5.84 -3.37
CA THR A 183 -8.75 -7.06 -3.98
C THR A 183 -7.76 -6.71 -5.08
N CYS A 184 -6.52 -7.16 -4.94
CA CYS A 184 -5.49 -7.05 -5.95
C CYS A 184 -5.40 -8.36 -6.74
N THR A 185 -5.45 -8.27 -8.07
CA THR A 185 -5.50 -9.41 -8.98
C THR A 185 -4.33 -9.33 -9.94
N ALA A 186 -3.53 -10.40 -10.03
CA ALA A 186 -2.53 -10.64 -11.06
C ALA A 186 -3.00 -11.80 -11.93
N ALA A 187 -3.67 -11.50 -13.05
CA ALA A 187 -4.35 -12.49 -13.86
C ALA A 187 -3.49 -13.04 -15.00
N GLY A 188 -3.50 -14.37 -15.17
CA GLY A 188 -2.90 -15.03 -16.33
C GLY A 188 -1.36 -15.04 -16.35
N SER A 189 -0.69 -14.97 -15.20
CA SER A 189 0.77 -15.03 -15.15
C SER A 189 1.31 -16.42 -15.48
N LYS A 190 2.45 -16.48 -16.16
CA LYS A 190 3.25 -17.70 -16.31
C LYS A 190 4.74 -17.35 -16.23
N PRO A 191 5.51 -17.84 -15.25
CA PRO A 191 5.08 -18.65 -14.09
C PRO A 191 4.16 -17.87 -13.13
N PRO A 192 3.59 -18.52 -12.10
CA PRO A 192 2.72 -17.85 -11.12
C PRO A 192 3.40 -16.63 -10.50
N ALA A 193 2.69 -15.49 -10.50
CA ALA A 193 3.15 -14.27 -9.84
C ALA A 193 2.80 -14.29 -8.35
N GLU A 194 3.68 -13.72 -7.53
CA GLU A 194 3.46 -13.46 -6.12
C GLU A 194 2.79 -12.09 -5.96
N VAL A 195 1.78 -12.03 -5.10
CA VAL A 195 1.00 -10.82 -4.82
C VAL A 195 1.00 -10.59 -3.31
N ARG A 196 1.54 -9.44 -2.90
CA ARG A 196 1.62 -9.02 -1.49
C ARG A 196 1.16 -7.59 -1.30
N TRP A 197 0.65 -7.28 -0.13
CA TRP A 197 0.31 -5.90 0.27
C TRP A 197 1.41 -5.33 1.16
N LEU A 198 1.82 -4.10 0.86
CA LEU A 198 2.60 -3.26 1.76
C LEU A 198 1.63 -2.35 2.51
N THR A 199 1.56 -2.54 3.82
CA THR A 199 0.59 -1.92 4.72
C THR A 199 1.33 -1.10 5.79
N ASP A 200 2.21 -0.20 5.34
CA ASP A 200 3.09 0.60 6.20
C ASP A 200 2.28 1.26 7.35
N GLY A 201 2.56 0.85 8.58
CA GLY A 201 1.94 1.39 9.80
C GLY A 201 0.58 0.79 10.20
N LEU A 202 -0.02 -0.10 9.40
CA LEU A 202 -1.31 -0.74 9.71
C LEU A 202 -1.18 -2.07 10.48
N GLY A 203 -0.02 -2.74 10.42
CA GLY A 203 0.30 -3.91 11.27
C GLY A 203 -0.81 -4.96 11.32
N GLU A 204 -1.19 -5.38 12.53
CA GLU A 204 -2.26 -6.37 12.78
C GLU A 204 -3.69 -5.83 12.58
N LYS A 205 -3.88 -4.53 12.30
CA LYS A 205 -5.22 -3.96 12.05
C LYS A 205 -5.81 -4.43 10.72
N VAL A 206 -4.98 -4.99 9.85
CA VAL A 206 -5.36 -5.48 8.52
C VAL A 206 -4.86 -6.90 8.32
N ARG A 207 -5.66 -7.70 7.61
CA ARG A 207 -5.36 -9.10 7.30
C ARG A 207 -5.33 -9.28 5.78
N THR A 208 -4.33 -10.00 5.30
CA THR A 208 -4.21 -10.32 3.87
C THR A 208 -4.48 -11.80 3.63
N THR A 209 -5.22 -12.13 2.58
CA THR A 209 -5.40 -13.53 2.14
C THR A 209 -5.07 -13.63 0.66
N THR A 210 -4.17 -14.53 0.30
CA THR A 210 -3.77 -14.76 -1.08
C THR A 210 -4.26 -16.13 -1.53
N ASN A 211 -4.98 -16.15 -2.65
CA ASN A 211 -5.46 -17.35 -3.32
C ASN A 211 -4.88 -17.41 -4.73
N SER A 212 -4.55 -18.62 -5.19
CA SER A 212 -4.02 -18.83 -6.53
C SER A 212 -4.86 -19.86 -7.28
N THR A 213 -5.18 -19.53 -8.53
CA THR A 213 -6.00 -20.38 -9.41
C THR A 213 -5.19 -20.69 -10.67
N GLN A 214 -4.97 -21.98 -10.92
CA GLN A 214 -4.26 -22.44 -12.11
C GLN A 214 -5.27 -22.88 -13.17
N TYR A 215 -5.03 -22.49 -14.42
CA TYR A 215 -5.85 -22.82 -15.56
C TYR A 215 -5.20 -23.92 -16.41
N ASP A 216 -6.01 -24.62 -17.20
CA ASP A 216 -5.56 -25.70 -18.09
C ASP A 216 -4.50 -25.24 -19.11
N ASN A 217 -4.55 -23.96 -19.51
CA ASN A 217 -3.57 -23.34 -20.40
C ASN A 217 -2.18 -23.14 -19.75
N GLY A 218 -2.01 -23.52 -18.47
CA GLY A 218 -0.76 -23.39 -17.72
C GLY A 218 -0.48 -21.99 -17.18
N THR A 219 -1.41 -21.05 -17.33
CA THR A 219 -1.35 -19.74 -16.67
C THR A 219 -1.98 -19.81 -15.29
N THR A 220 -1.60 -18.88 -14.43
CA THR A 220 -2.06 -18.80 -13.05
C THR A 220 -2.51 -17.39 -12.72
N THR A 221 -3.70 -17.27 -12.13
CA THR A 221 -4.22 -16.01 -11.59
C THR A 221 -4.08 -16.03 -10.08
N THR A 222 -3.30 -15.10 -9.56
CA THR A 222 -3.09 -14.89 -8.12
C THR A 222 -3.90 -13.69 -7.67
N VAL A 223 -4.68 -13.86 -6.60
CA VAL A 223 -5.58 -12.83 -6.06
C VAL A 223 -5.25 -12.64 -4.58
N SER A 224 -4.95 -11.41 -4.18
CA SER A 224 -4.72 -11.05 -2.78
C SER A 224 -5.77 -10.07 -2.30
N SER A 225 -6.48 -10.44 -1.25
CA SER A 225 -7.56 -9.65 -0.64
C SER A 225 -7.10 -9.04 0.68
N LEU A 226 -7.36 -7.75 0.85
CA LEU A 226 -7.07 -6.96 2.05
C LEU A 226 -8.34 -6.80 2.88
N PHE A 227 -8.30 -7.28 4.11
CA PHE A 227 -9.39 -7.22 5.09
C PHE A 227 -9.01 -6.35 6.28
N GLY A 228 -9.99 -5.77 6.94
CA GLY A 228 -9.81 -5.02 8.18
C GLY A 228 -11.13 -4.50 8.73
N VAL A 229 -11.09 -3.97 9.96
CA VAL A 229 -12.26 -3.31 10.55
C VAL A 229 -12.31 -1.87 10.05
N PRO A 230 -13.42 -1.42 9.43
CA PRO A 230 -13.52 -0.08 8.85
C PRO A 230 -13.70 0.97 9.94
N THR A 231 -12.59 1.50 10.45
CA THR A 231 -12.55 2.55 11.46
C THR A 231 -12.09 3.89 10.88
N ARG A 232 -12.31 4.99 11.60
CA ARG A 232 -11.92 6.34 11.13
C ARG A 232 -10.41 6.51 11.05
N GLU A 233 -9.65 5.82 11.89
CA GLU A 233 -8.19 5.94 11.96
C GLU A 233 -7.51 5.35 10.73
N ILE A 234 -8.14 4.35 10.10
CA ILE A 234 -7.63 3.68 8.89
C ILE A 234 -8.04 4.47 7.63
N ASN A 235 -9.03 5.35 7.72
CA ASN A 235 -9.45 6.15 6.58
C ASN A 235 -8.28 6.98 6.01
N SER A 236 -8.21 7.05 4.69
CA SER A 236 -7.14 7.73 3.95
C SER A 236 -5.72 7.18 4.17
N HIS A 237 -5.56 5.98 4.76
CA HIS A 237 -4.27 5.31 4.76
C HIS A 237 -3.93 4.78 3.36
N GLN A 238 -2.69 5.02 2.95
CA GLN A 238 -2.15 4.52 1.69
C GLN A 238 -1.51 3.15 1.90
N VAL A 239 -1.89 2.21 1.05
CA VAL A 239 -1.32 0.86 0.97
C VAL A 239 -0.90 0.59 -0.47
N GLN A 240 -0.06 -0.40 -0.68
CA GLN A 240 0.45 -0.72 -2.02
C GLN A 240 0.34 -2.21 -2.27
N CYS A 241 -0.29 -2.61 -3.37
CA CYS A 241 -0.18 -3.98 -3.85
C CYS A 241 1.10 -4.12 -4.67
N VAL A 242 1.96 -5.05 -4.30
CA VAL A 242 3.21 -5.35 -5.01
C VAL A 242 3.12 -6.74 -5.62
N ILE A 243 3.44 -6.79 -6.91
CA ILE A 243 3.37 -7.98 -7.74
C ILE A 243 4.79 -8.30 -8.22
N SER A 244 5.27 -9.49 -7.90
CA SER A 244 6.62 -9.97 -8.24
C SER A 244 6.56 -11.31 -8.98
N GLY A 245 7.52 -11.55 -9.88
CA GLY A 245 7.64 -12.83 -10.58
C GLY A 245 8.62 -12.78 -11.76
N ASP A 246 9.02 -13.96 -12.24
CA ASP A 246 10.04 -14.11 -13.30
C ASP A 246 9.62 -13.52 -14.66
N SER A 247 8.31 -13.40 -14.90
CA SER A 247 7.78 -12.79 -16.12
C SER A 247 7.90 -11.26 -16.12
N LEU A 248 8.22 -10.65 -14.97
CA LEU A 248 8.35 -9.21 -14.77
C LEU A 248 9.84 -8.84 -14.62
N SER A 249 10.29 -7.81 -15.34
CA SER A 249 11.67 -7.31 -15.20
C SER A 249 11.91 -6.56 -13.89
N LYS A 250 10.85 -6.03 -13.30
CA LYS A 250 10.83 -5.30 -12.03
C LYS A 250 9.47 -5.56 -11.38
N GLU A 251 9.43 -5.57 -10.06
CA GLU A 251 8.18 -5.59 -9.31
C GLU A 251 7.25 -4.45 -9.74
N GLU A 252 5.98 -4.78 -9.90
CA GLU A 252 4.93 -3.83 -10.25
C GLU A 252 4.17 -3.44 -8.99
N THR A 253 3.98 -2.13 -8.80
CA THR A 253 3.37 -1.58 -7.58
C THR A 253 2.12 -0.79 -7.94
N LEU A 254 0.98 -1.21 -7.39
CA LEU A 254 -0.31 -0.54 -7.54
C LEU A 254 -0.69 0.16 -6.23
N PRO A 255 -0.71 1.50 -6.19
CA PRO A 255 -1.11 2.24 -5.00
C PRO A 255 -2.63 2.14 -4.79
N PHE A 256 -3.04 2.04 -3.53
CA PHE A 256 -4.44 2.04 -3.13
C PHE A 256 -4.61 2.86 -1.85
N THR A 257 -5.62 3.73 -1.80
CA THR A 257 -5.93 4.51 -0.61
C THR A 257 -7.23 3.99 -0.03
N ILE A 258 -7.21 3.54 1.22
CA ILE A 258 -8.39 3.01 1.89
C ILE A 258 -9.37 4.17 2.12
N GLN A 259 -10.59 4.05 1.59
CA GLN A 259 -11.66 5.02 1.78
C GLN A 259 -12.78 4.38 2.61
N ILE A 260 -12.99 4.90 3.82
CA ILE A 260 -14.07 4.45 4.70
C ILE A 260 -15.20 5.47 4.65
N TYR A 261 -16.37 5.02 4.21
CA TYR A 261 -17.53 5.88 4.02
C TYR A 261 -18.43 5.92 5.24
N PHE A 262 -18.91 7.10 5.61
CA PHE A 262 -19.80 7.31 6.75
C PHE A 262 -20.67 8.56 6.59
N SER A 263 -21.85 8.51 7.19
CA SER A 263 -22.75 9.65 7.29
C SER A 263 -22.20 10.74 8.20
N PRO A 264 -22.67 12.00 8.08
CA PRO A 264 -22.26 13.06 8.99
C PRO A 264 -22.52 12.62 10.43
N THR A 265 -21.55 12.81 11.32
CA THR A 265 -21.65 12.35 12.70
C THR A 265 -22.26 13.39 13.60
N GLU A 266 -21.45 14.34 14.06
CA GLU A 266 -21.89 15.46 14.89
C GLU A 266 -21.83 16.73 14.06
N VAL A 267 -22.93 17.47 14.04
CA VAL A 267 -23.04 18.75 13.32
C VAL A 267 -23.00 19.84 14.38
N ASN A 268 -21.87 20.54 14.44
CA ASN A 268 -21.64 21.62 15.39
C ASN A 268 -21.58 22.95 14.65
N ILE A 269 -22.20 23.98 15.23
CA ILE A 269 -22.13 25.33 14.68
C ILE A 269 -21.12 26.13 15.50
N ARG A 270 -20.06 26.58 14.84
CA ARG A 270 -19.00 27.43 15.40
C ARG A 270 -19.29 28.89 15.10
N VAL A 271 -18.94 29.76 16.03
CA VAL A 271 -19.01 31.22 15.83
C VAL A 271 -17.66 31.67 15.28
N ILE A 272 -17.63 32.24 14.07
CA ILE A 272 -16.42 32.82 13.47
C ILE A 272 -16.28 34.27 13.94
N THR A 273 -17.35 35.05 13.78
CA THR A 273 -17.49 36.45 14.22
C THR A 273 -18.86 36.64 14.87
N GLU A 274 -19.13 37.81 15.47
CA GLU A 274 -20.46 38.11 16.06
C GLU A 274 -21.61 37.97 15.06
N ASP A 275 -21.32 38.11 13.77
CA ASP A 275 -22.25 38.05 12.65
C ASP A 275 -22.01 36.86 11.69
N SER A 276 -21.02 35.98 11.93
CA SER A 276 -20.75 34.81 11.05
C SER A 276 -20.63 33.51 11.83
N PHE A 277 -21.29 32.48 11.30
CA PHE A 277 -21.38 31.14 11.87
C PHE A 277 -20.97 30.09 10.84
N GLU A 278 -20.20 29.09 11.25
CA GLU A 278 -19.75 27.99 10.40
C GLU A 278 -20.30 26.66 10.91
N CYS A 279 -20.86 25.86 10.00
CA CYS A 279 -21.30 24.52 10.29
C CYS A 279 -20.18 23.51 10.04
N VAL A 280 -19.77 22.78 11.08
CA VAL A 280 -18.66 21.84 11.01
C VAL A 280 -19.16 20.44 11.35
N THR A 281 -18.84 19.48 10.48
CA THR A 281 -19.12 18.06 10.69
C THR A 281 -18.06 17.19 10.02
N GLU A 282 -17.85 15.98 10.55
CA GLU A 282 -17.04 14.96 9.89
C GLU A 282 -17.95 14.04 9.05
N ALA A 283 -17.63 13.90 7.76
CA ALA A 283 -18.36 13.02 6.85
C ALA A 283 -17.45 12.53 5.71
N ASN A 284 -17.68 11.31 5.21
CA ASN A 284 -17.04 10.82 3.99
C ASN A 284 -18.08 10.11 3.08
N PRO A 285 -18.39 10.62 1.88
CA PRO A 285 -17.86 11.84 1.26
C PRO A 285 -18.34 13.11 1.99
N SER A 286 -17.71 14.24 1.66
CA SER A 286 -18.02 15.57 2.22
C SER A 286 -19.52 15.86 2.17
N ALA A 287 -20.03 16.44 3.27
CA ALA A 287 -21.45 16.74 3.41
C ALA A 287 -21.83 18.04 2.69
N ASN A 288 -23.05 18.08 2.18
CA ASN A 288 -23.70 19.31 1.74
C ASN A 288 -24.47 19.93 2.90
N PHE A 289 -24.34 21.24 3.06
CA PHE A 289 -24.93 21.98 4.17
C PHE A 289 -26.15 22.78 3.72
N THR A 290 -27.21 22.74 4.53
CA THR A 290 -28.42 23.53 4.36
C THR A 290 -28.78 24.23 5.66
N TRP A 291 -28.92 25.55 5.58
CA TRP A 291 -29.28 26.37 6.73
C TRP A 291 -30.79 26.64 6.76
N SER A 292 -31.36 26.59 7.94
CA SER A 292 -32.77 26.90 8.20
C SER A 292 -32.93 27.61 9.54
N ARG A 293 -34.05 28.32 9.72
CA ARG A 293 -34.42 28.94 11.00
C ARG A 293 -35.74 28.33 11.44
N SER A 294 -35.84 27.91 12.71
CA SER A 294 -37.01 27.18 13.18
C SER A 294 -38.29 28.01 13.02
N GLY A 295 -39.19 27.55 12.14
CA GLY A 295 -40.51 28.15 11.89
C GLY A 295 -40.54 29.35 10.93
N GLN A 296 -39.41 29.75 10.33
CA GLN A 296 -39.33 30.90 9.42
C GLN A 296 -38.40 30.63 8.23
N THR A 297 -38.75 31.12 7.05
CA THR A 297 -37.85 31.13 5.90
C THR A 297 -36.72 32.13 6.13
N LEU A 298 -35.49 31.74 5.83
CA LEU A 298 -34.35 32.67 5.86
C LEU A 298 -34.60 33.81 4.86
N LEU A 299 -34.66 35.05 5.35
CA LEU A 299 -34.80 36.23 4.50
C LEU A 299 -33.44 36.54 3.85
N GLN A 300 -33.34 36.31 2.55
CA GLN A 300 -32.11 36.53 1.77
C GLN A 300 -31.60 37.98 1.82
N SER A 301 -32.44 38.94 2.23
CA SER A 301 -32.06 40.35 2.36
C SER A 301 -31.26 40.65 3.64
N SER A 302 -31.35 39.81 4.67
CA SER A 302 -30.67 40.02 5.96
C SER A 302 -29.63 38.94 6.30
N ILE A 303 -29.57 37.87 5.50
CA ILE A 303 -28.73 36.69 5.74
C ILE A 303 -28.10 36.25 4.42
N LYS A 304 -26.79 36.00 4.44
CA LYS A 304 -26.01 35.41 3.35
C LYS A 304 -25.58 34.00 3.76
N VAL A 305 -25.88 33.00 2.93
CA VAL A 305 -25.47 31.60 3.13
C VAL A 305 -24.46 31.23 2.04
N ASP A 306 -23.31 30.72 2.44
CA ASP A 306 -22.29 30.19 1.54
C ASP A 306 -21.86 28.79 2.00
N GLY A 307 -22.59 27.77 1.54
CA GLY A 307 -22.39 26.38 1.93
C GLY A 307 -22.48 26.18 3.44
N ALA A 308 -21.34 25.92 4.08
CA ALA A 308 -21.22 25.73 5.52
C ALA A 308 -21.31 27.03 6.33
N GLU A 309 -21.11 28.19 5.70
CA GLU A 309 -21.07 29.50 6.38
C GLU A 309 -22.41 30.25 6.28
N LEU A 310 -22.81 30.85 7.40
CA LEU A 310 -23.98 31.69 7.56
C LEU A 310 -23.55 33.05 8.11
N GLN A 311 -23.71 34.10 7.31
CA GLN A 311 -23.41 35.47 7.70
C GLN A 311 -24.69 36.30 7.83
N LEU A 312 -24.81 37.05 8.91
CA LEU A 312 -25.89 38.00 9.15
C LEU A 312 -25.47 39.39 8.71
N LEU A 313 -26.21 39.97 7.76
CA LEU A 313 -25.85 41.26 7.16
C LEU A 313 -26.25 42.47 8.04
N SER A 314 -27.05 42.27 9.09
CA SER A 314 -27.58 43.35 9.93
C SER A 314 -27.96 42.86 11.31
N LEU A 315 -27.15 43.14 12.34
CA LEU A 315 -27.40 42.72 13.73
C LEU A 315 -28.59 43.47 14.36
N THR A 316 -29.80 43.03 14.04
CA THR A 316 -31.07 43.56 14.57
C THR A 316 -31.83 42.48 15.35
N SER A 317 -32.72 42.89 16.27
CA SER A 317 -33.42 41.96 17.18
C SER A 317 -34.35 40.97 16.46
N ASP A 318 -34.73 41.24 15.22
CA ASP A 318 -35.49 40.35 14.33
C ASP A 318 -34.69 39.11 13.88
N GLN A 319 -33.36 39.16 13.99
CA GLN A 319 -32.49 38.03 13.69
C GLN A 319 -32.37 37.03 14.84
N ASN A 320 -32.91 37.34 16.02
CA ASN A 320 -32.86 36.47 17.18
C ASN A 320 -33.67 35.19 16.95
N GLY A 321 -33.07 34.02 17.12
CA GLY A 321 -33.78 32.77 16.90
C GLY A 321 -32.90 31.54 16.91
N LEU A 322 -33.55 30.39 16.73
CA LEU A 322 -32.90 29.10 16.61
C LEU A 322 -32.55 28.84 15.15
N TYR A 323 -31.25 28.84 14.85
CA TYR A 323 -30.68 28.49 13.56
C TYR A 323 -30.34 27.00 13.57
N GLN A 324 -30.65 26.32 12.48
CA GLN A 324 -30.40 24.91 12.29
C GLN A 324 -29.59 24.71 11.01
N CYS A 325 -28.45 24.07 11.14
CA CYS A 325 -27.67 23.58 10.02
C CYS A 325 -27.94 22.09 9.85
N GLU A 326 -28.31 21.67 8.65
CA GLU A 326 -28.42 20.28 8.26
C GLU A 326 -27.24 19.92 7.35
N ALA A 327 -26.53 18.86 7.70
CA ALA A 327 -25.45 18.29 6.91
C ALA A 327 -25.91 16.95 6.34
N SER A 328 -25.76 16.76 5.03
CA SER A 328 -26.24 15.57 4.32
C SER A 328 -25.19 15.01 3.36
N ASN A 329 -25.08 13.69 3.31
CA ASN A 329 -24.31 12.99 2.28
C ASN A 329 -25.05 11.72 1.81
N ALA A 330 -24.44 10.95 0.90
CA ALA A 330 -25.05 9.73 0.34
C ALA A 330 -25.37 8.64 1.38
N TYR A 331 -24.78 8.71 2.58
CA TYR A 331 -24.92 7.71 3.63
C TYR A 331 -25.85 8.16 4.77
N GLY A 332 -26.26 9.43 4.80
CA GLY A 332 -27.24 9.93 5.75
C GLY A 332 -27.19 11.43 5.99
N THR A 333 -28.01 11.86 6.96
CA THR A 333 -28.22 13.27 7.29
C THR A 333 -28.23 13.48 8.81
N LYS A 334 -27.62 14.57 9.27
CA LYS A 334 -27.67 15.04 10.66
C LYS A 334 -27.87 16.55 10.70
N HIS A 335 -28.28 17.07 11.86
CA HIS A 335 -28.51 18.48 12.06
C HIS A 335 -27.94 18.97 13.39
N GLY A 336 -27.48 20.22 13.39
CA GLY A 336 -27.02 20.97 14.55
C GLY A 336 -27.85 22.23 14.72
N GLN A 337 -28.00 22.70 15.96
CA GLN A 337 -28.80 23.88 16.28
C GLN A 337 -28.00 24.88 17.12
N LEU A 338 -28.16 26.17 16.84
CA LEU A 338 -27.56 27.27 17.58
C LEU A 338 -28.60 28.37 17.79
N TYR A 339 -28.73 28.83 19.04
CA TYR A 339 -29.55 29.99 19.34
C TYR A 339 -28.73 31.27 19.26
N VAL A 340 -29.12 32.18 18.35
CA VAL A 340 -28.45 33.47 18.16
C VAL A 340 -29.24 34.55 18.86
N HIS A 341 -28.55 35.33 19.68
CA HIS A 341 -29.12 36.45 20.41
C HIS A 341 -28.32 37.73 20.16
N VAL A 342 -28.91 38.64 19.39
CA VAL A 342 -28.42 40.00 19.19
C VAL A 342 -28.94 40.90 20.30
N ALA A 343 -28.04 41.43 21.12
CA ALA A 343 -28.38 42.43 22.12
C ALA A 343 -28.59 43.79 21.46
N SER A 344 -29.84 44.23 21.31
CA SER A 344 -30.11 45.63 20.97
C SER A 344 -29.63 46.48 22.13
N GLY A 345 -28.65 47.37 21.89
CA GLY A 345 -28.06 48.23 22.91
C GLY A 345 -29.12 48.82 23.84
N ALA A 346 -28.90 48.69 25.16
CA ALA A 346 -29.83 49.18 26.17
C ALA A 346 -30.23 50.61 25.81
N CYS A 347 -31.54 50.83 25.66
CA CYS A 347 -32.08 52.10 25.21
C CYS A 347 -31.50 53.24 26.08
N SER A 348 -30.54 53.99 25.52
CA SER A 348 -29.84 55.08 26.24
C SER A 348 -30.83 56.11 26.78
N ALA A 349 -31.99 56.23 26.13
CA ALA A 349 -33.10 57.05 26.61
C ALA A 349 -33.67 56.59 27.96
N VAL A 350 -33.71 55.28 28.25
CA VAL A 350 -34.22 54.75 29.53
C VAL A 350 -33.27 55.12 30.67
N TRP A 351 -31.96 54.96 30.47
CA TRP A 351 -30.95 55.37 31.45
C TRP A 351 -30.90 56.90 31.63
N ALA A 352 -31.08 57.66 30.56
CA ALA A 352 -31.20 59.12 30.62
C ALA A 352 -32.44 59.55 31.42
N LEU A 353 -33.59 58.92 31.20
CA LEU A 353 -34.83 59.20 31.94
C LEU A 353 -34.70 58.85 33.42
N VAL A 354 -34.10 57.70 33.75
CA VAL A 354 -33.82 57.32 35.15
C VAL A 354 -32.86 58.31 35.81
N GLY A 355 -31.82 58.74 35.10
CA GLY A 355 -30.91 59.79 35.57
C GLY A 355 -31.64 61.10 35.85
N VAL A 356 -32.46 61.59 34.91
CA VAL A 356 -33.27 62.81 35.09
C VAL A 356 -34.23 62.68 36.27
N LEU A 357 -34.91 61.53 36.41
CA LEU A 357 -35.82 61.30 37.54
C LEU A 357 -35.07 61.33 38.88
N PHE A 358 -33.88 60.74 38.94
CA PHE A 358 -33.04 60.76 40.13
C PHE A 358 -32.61 62.19 40.49
N PHE A 359 -32.15 62.97 39.51
CA PHE A 359 -31.78 64.37 39.72
C PHE A 359 -32.95 65.23 40.19
N LEU A 360 -34.16 65.02 39.64
CA LEU A 360 -35.37 65.73 40.10
C LEU A 360 -35.72 65.38 41.55
N ASN A 361 -35.65 64.10 41.93
CA ASN A 361 -35.89 63.69 43.31
C ASN A 361 -34.86 64.27 44.29
N VAL A 362 -33.58 64.29 43.91
CA VAL A 362 -32.52 64.92 44.72
C VAL A 362 -32.73 66.44 44.83
N ALA A 363 -33.12 67.11 43.74
CA ALA A 363 -33.40 68.54 43.76
C ALA A 363 -34.60 68.89 44.67
N VAL A 364 -35.68 68.10 44.61
CA VAL A 364 -36.84 68.26 45.50
C VAL A 364 -36.45 68.02 46.96
N ALA A 365 -35.66 66.99 47.25
CA ALA A 365 -35.16 66.71 48.59
C ALA A 365 -34.24 67.85 49.11
N ALA A 366 -33.40 68.41 48.25
CA ALA A 366 -32.53 69.54 48.60
C ALA A 366 -33.33 70.82 48.88
N VAL A 367 -34.35 71.13 48.06
CA VAL A 367 -35.26 72.27 48.31
C VAL A 367 -36.02 72.07 49.62
N TRP A 368 -36.55 70.87 49.88
CA TRP A 368 -37.21 70.55 51.14
C TRP A 368 -36.26 70.69 52.34
N TYR A 369 -35.02 70.22 52.21
CA TYR A 369 -34.00 70.34 53.25
C TYR A 369 -33.62 71.79 53.53
N LEU A 370 -33.45 72.62 52.48
CA LEU A 370 -33.15 74.04 52.59
C LEU A 370 -34.32 74.86 53.15
N ASP A 371 -35.57 74.50 52.84
CA ASP A 371 -36.75 75.14 53.44
C ASP A 371 -36.89 74.77 54.92
N LYS A 372 -36.65 73.50 55.26
CA LYS A 372 -36.64 73.02 56.64
C LYS A 372 -35.48 73.61 57.47
N SER A 373 -34.30 73.79 56.88
CA SER A 373 -33.17 74.45 57.56
C SER A 373 -33.38 75.95 57.74
N LYS A 374 -34.04 76.63 56.79
CA LYS A 374 -34.47 78.04 56.94
C LYS A 374 -35.57 78.21 58.00
N GLN A 375 -36.45 77.23 58.17
CA GLN A 375 -37.36 77.18 59.32
C GLN A 375 -36.61 76.99 60.64
N LEU A 376 -35.60 76.11 60.67
CA LEU A 376 -34.82 75.84 61.88
C LEU A 376 -33.94 77.03 62.32
N GLN A 377 -33.40 77.81 61.37
CA GLN A 377 -32.61 79.02 61.66
C GLN A 377 -33.44 80.22 62.16
N ARG A 378 -34.77 80.18 62.07
CA ARG A 378 -35.65 81.26 62.55
C ARG A 378 -35.94 81.16 64.07
N CYS A 379 -35.54 80.07 64.74
CA CYS A 379 -35.87 79.79 66.15
C CYS A 379 -34.74 80.04 67.17
N PHE A 380 -33.51 80.44 66.79
CA PHE A 380 -32.44 80.69 67.77
C PHE A 380 -31.44 81.79 67.32
N PRO A 381 -31.31 82.92 68.07
CA PRO A 381 -30.19 83.85 67.95
C PRO A 381 -29.02 83.47 68.89
N SER A 382 -27.81 83.84 68.49
CA SER A 382 -26.50 83.33 68.96
C SER A 382 -25.96 83.97 70.26
N HIS A 383 -25.34 83.13 71.11
CA HIS A 383 -24.25 83.45 72.07
C HIS A 383 -23.63 82.10 72.49
N GLY A 384 -22.33 81.78 72.45
CA GLY A 384 -21.10 82.57 72.36
C GLY A 384 -20.26 82.33 73.61
N ASP A 385 -19.41 81.28 73.66
CA ASP A 385 -18.14 81.30 74.41
C ASP A 385 -17.18 80.13 74.07
N GLY A 386 -15.88 80.42 74.20
CA GLY A 386 -14.72 79.73 73.58
C GLY A 386 -14.11 78.48 74.27
N PRO A 387 -12.90 78.06 73.86
CA PRO A 387 -12.50 76.65 73.74
C PRO A 387 -11.66 76.10 74.91
N ARG A 388 -11.69 74.77 75.10
CA ARG A 388 -10.62 73.96 75.74
C ARG A 388 -10.48 72.60 75.04
N ASP A 389 -9.25 72.31 74.65
CA ASP A 389 -8.78 71.10 73.95
C ASP A 389 -8.54 69.89 74.89
N PRO A 390 -8.26 68.69 74.37
CA PRO A 390 -8.89 67.43 74.77
C PRO A 390 -8.05 66.58 75.76
N PRO A 391 -8.56 65.40 76.16
CA PRO A 391 -7.86 64.21 75.68
C PRO A 391 -8.76 63.01 75.31
N SER A 392 -8.15 62.13 74.52
CA SER A 392 -8.49 60.75 74.15
C SER A 392 -9.16 59.89 75.24
N PRO A 393 -9.81 58.79 74.81
CA PRO A 393 -9.28 57.49 75.26
C PRO A 393 -9.27 56.37 74.20
N ARG A 394 -8.32 55.46 74.43
CA ARG A 394 -8.25 54.08 73.95
C ARG A 394 -9.21 53.18 74.75
N SER A 395 -9.70 52.14 74.06
CA SER A 395 -9.80 50.72 74.48
C SER A 395 -10.58 50.32 75.75
N ALA A 396 -11.66 49.57 75.55
CA ALA A 396 -11.91 48.20 76.05
C ALA A 396 -13.28 47.78 75.43
N GLY A 397 -13.41 46.67 74.69
CA GLY A 397 -13.46 45.31 75.24
C GLY A 397 -14.75 45.18 76.07
N ASP A 398 -15.70 44.29 75.85
CA ASP A 398 -15.66 42.93 75.30
C ASP A 398 -17.13 42.47 75.35
N ASP A 399 -17.77 42.09 74.24
CA ASP A 399 -18.76 41.02 74.27
C ASP A 399 -18.99 40.43 72.87
N GLN A 400 -18.81 39.11 72.81
CA GLN A 400 -18.94 38.17 71.70
C GLN A 400 -17.90 38.31 70.57
N ARG A 401 -16.84 37.50 70.44
CA ARG A 401 -16.47 36.16 70.95
C ARG A 401 -17.59 35.12 70.96
N ARG A 402 -17.94 34.63 69.77
CA ARG A 402 -17.78 33.22 69.37
C ARG A 402 -17.88 33.16 67.84
N GLU A 403 -17.12 32.24 67.24
CA GLU A 403 -16.97 32.00 65.79
C GLU A 403 -15.89 32.82 65.04
N GLN A 404 -14.77 33.07 65.71
CA GLN A 404 -13.47 32.61 65.22
C GLN A 404 -12.98 31.67 66.35
N GLU A 405 -12.46 30.48 66.14
CA GLU A 405 -11.45 30.05 65.20
C GLU A 405 -11.74 28.58 64.85
N GLN A 406 -11.69 28.21 63.57
CA GLN A 406 -10.85 27.10 63.15
C GLN A 406 -10.60 27.23 61.65
N LEU A 407 -9.41 27.76 61.36
CA LEU A 407 -8.51 27.24 60.34
C LEU A 407 -8.87 27.59 58.90
N GLN A 408 -8.67 28.87 58.60
CA GLN A 408 -7.83 29.24 57.47
C GLN A 408 -6.37 28.93 57.84
N GLU A 409 -6.02 27.64 57.80
CA GLU A 409 -4.65 27.18 57.57
C GLU A 409 -4.66 26.50 56.21
N VAL A 410 -3.57 26.68 55.46
CA VAL A 410 -3.32 26.14 54.11
C VAL A 410 -3.92 26.96 52.96
N SER A 411 -3.24 28.05 52.61
CA SER A 411 -2.84 28.27 51.20
C SER A 411 -1.96 29.51 51.05
N GLU A 412 -0.80 29.49 51.70
CA GLU A 412 0.39 30.01 51.04
C GLU A 412 1.59 29.17 51.47
N VAL A 413 2.39 28.78 50.47
CA VAL A 413 3.70 28.11 50.60
C VAL A 413 3.67 26.60 50.83
N THR A 414 3.59 25.83 49.74
CA THR A 414 4.56 24.77 49.36
C THR A 414 4.10 24.15 48.03
N ASN A 415 4.76 24.52 46.94
CA ASN A 415 5.80 23.73 46.26
C ASN A 415 5.24 22.89 45.11
N GLY A 416 5.95 22.93 43.98
CA GLY A 416 5.95 21.83 43.02
C GLY A 416 5.58 22.26 41.62
#